data_AF-A0A444MNI3-F1
#
_entry.id   AF-A0A444MNI3-F1
#
_cell.length_a   1.000
_cell.length_b   1.000
_cell.length_c   1.000
_cell.angle_alpha   90.00
_cell.angle_beta   90.00
_cell.angle_gamma   90.00
#
_symmetry.space_group_name_H-M   'P 1'
#
loop_
_entity.id
_entity.type
_entity.pdbx_description
1 polymer ?
#
loop_
_entity_poly.entity_id
_entity_poly.type
_entity_poly.pdbx_seq_one_letter_code
_entity_poly.pdbx_strand_id
1 'polypeptide(L)' 'METEAFEIIVDIHGMQRLQVQDYADGADRPCKFEVFDNGKLMLSLEPDSGSFKVFSNPDNLNEKVVDQLICAIESHYL' A
#
# COMPACT_ATOMS: atom_id res chain seq x y z
N MET A 1 2.44 -18.07 -8.21
CA MET A 1 1.62 -16.87 -7.93
C MET A 1 2.54 -15.70 -8.13
N GLU A 2 2.28 -14.91 -9.16
CA GLU A 2 3.11 -13.75 -9.50
C GLU A 2 2.74 -12.62 -8.56
N THR A 3 3.74 -12.12 -7.81
CA THR A 3 3.65 -10.87 -7.06
C THR A 3 4.16 -9.79 -7.99
N GLU A 4 3.37 -8.76 -8.23
CA GLU A 4 3.81 -7.59 -8.98
C GLU A 4 4.35 -6.53 -8.00
N ALA A 5 5.27 -5.69 -8.47
CA ALA A 5 5.79 -4.59 -7.68
C ALA A 5 5.85 -3.33 -8.53
N PHE A 6 5.44 -2.21 -7.94
CA PHE A 6 5.44 -0.90 -8.58
C PHE A 6 5.84 0.18 -7.58
N GLU A 7 6.11 1.38 -8.07
CA GLU A 7 6.48 2.51 -7.24
C GLU A 7 5.39 3.59 -7.29
N ILE A 8 5.09 4.17 -6.13
CA ILE A 8 4.24 5.35 -6.00
C ILE A 8 5.06 6.53 -5.49
N ILE A 9 4.66 7.74 -5.86
CA ILE A 9 5.25 8.98 -5.37
C ILE A 9 4.19 9.72 -4.56
N VAL A 10 4.48 9.99 -3.29
CA VAL A 10 3.58 10.65 -2.35
C VAL A 10 4.29 11.76 -1.59
N ASP A 11 3.54 12.76 -1.15
CA ASP A 11 4.08 13.88 -0.36
C ASP A 11 3.83 13.63 1.14
N ILE A 12 4.68 12.81 1.76
CA ILE A 12 4.65 12.50 3.19
C ILE A 12 5.87 13.18 3.82
N HIS A 13 5.74 14.47 4.12
CA HIS A 13 6.85 15.34 4.55
C HIS A 13 7.88 15.63 3.45
N GLY A 14 7.42 15.75 2.20
CA GLY A 14 8.24 15.87 1.00
C GLY A 14 7.94 14.74 0.02
N MET A 15 8.33 14.93 -1.25
CA MET A 15 8.19 13.89 -2.27
C MET A 15 9.02 12.66 -1.90
N GLN A 16 8.34 11.56 -1.61
CA GLN A 16 8.92 10.26 -1.29
C GLN A 16 8.47 9.24 -2.33
N ARG A 17 9.41 8.37 -2.70
CA ARG A 17 9.16 7.23 -3.59
C ARG A 17 9.05 5.99 -2.73
N LEU A 18 7.91 5.32 -2.82
CA LEU A 18 7.60 4.13 -2.03
C LEU A 18 7.41 2.94 -2.96
N GLN A 19 7.81 1.77 -2.51
CA GLN A 19 7.61 0.51 -3.21
C GLN A 19 6.31 -0.12 -2.74
N VAL A 20 5.51 -0.61 -3.67
CA VAL A 20 4.27 -1.34 -3.37
C VAL A 20 4.38 -2.74 -3.94
N GLN A 21 4.13 -3.74 -3.11
CA GLN A 21 3.97 -5.14 -3.55
C GLN A 21 2.47 -5.43 -3.70
N ASP A 22 2.06 -5.90 -4.87
CA ASP A 22 0.72 -6.40 -5.17
C ASP A 22 0.71 -7.93 -5.12
N TYR A 23 -0.03 -8.46 -4.17
CA TYR A 23 -0.24 -9.88 -4.02
C TYR A 23 -1.52 -10.30 -4.75
N ALA A 24 -1.38 -11.32 -5.59
CA ALA A 24 -2.50 -11.89 -6.34
C ALA A 24 -3.67 -12.30 -5.43
N ASP A 25 -4.90 -12.03 -5.92
CA ASP A 25 -6.12 -12.39 -5.22
C ASP A 25 -6.18 -13.91 -4.99
N GLY A 26 -6.48 -14.32 -3.74
CA GLY A 26 -6.51 -15.73 -3.35
C GLY A 26 -5.16 -16.32 -2.97
N ALA A 27 -4.10 -15.52 -2.81
CA ALA A 27 -2.93 -15.93 -2.05
C ALA A 27 -3.35 -16.28 -0.60
N ASP A 28 -2.64 -17.20 0.05
CA ASP A 28 -2.78 -17.52 1.50
C ASP A 28 -2.39 -16.33 2.42
N ARG A 29 -2.52 -15.10 1.92
CA ARG A 29 -2.19 -13.85 2.59
C ARG A 29 -3.45 -13.01 2.77
N PRO A 30 -3.64 -12.41 3.96
CA PRO A 30 -4.79 -11.55 4.22
C PRO A 30 -4.65 -10.17 3.54
N CYS A 31 -3.43 -9.71 3.26
CA CYS A 31 -3.18 -8.41 2.62
C CYS A 31 -3.02 -8.54 1.09
N LYS A 32 -3.57 -7.55 0.37
CA LYS A 32 -3.40 -7.39 -1.08
C LYS A 32 -2.19 -6.51 -1.40
N PHE A 33 -2.00 -5.43 -0.64
CA PHE A 33 -0.88 -4.52 -0.87
C PHE A 33 0.00 -4.36 0.36
N GLU A 34 1.30 -4.25 0.14
CA GLU A 34 2.26 -3.83 1.15
C GLU A 34 3.12 -2.69 0.63
N VAL A 35 3.18 -1.60 1.39
CA VAL A 35 3.94 -0.39 1.07
C VAL A 35 5.23 -0.39 1.87
N PHE A 36 6.34 -0.15 1.19
CA PHE A 36 7.68 -0.13 1.75
C PHE A 36 8.38 1.20 1.45
N ASP A 37 9.11 1.71 2.45
CA ASP A 37 10.10 2.76 2.28
C ASP A 37 11.49 2.17 2.55
N ASN A 38 12.37 2.21 1.55
CA ASN A 38 13.72 1.65 1.65
C ASN A 38 13.78 0.21 2.20
N GLY A 39 12.82 -0.64 1.82
CA GLY A 39 12.71 -2.03 2.27
C GLY A 39 12.07 -2.22 3.65
N LYS A 40 11.70 -1.15 4.36
CA LYS A 40 10.95 -1.19 5.61
C LYS A 40 9.45 -1.17 5.32
N LEU A 41 8.71 -2.17 5.81
CA LEU A 41 7.26 -2.19 5.72
C LEU A 41 6.66 -1.00 6.49
N MET A 42 5.87 -0.19 5.80
CA MET A 42 5.17 0.96 6.36
C MET A 42 3.70 0.67 6.63
N LEU A 43 3.03 0.02 5.67
CA LEU A 43 1.58 -0.19 5.67
C LEU A 43 1.23 -1.46 4.89
N SER A 44 0.29 -2.23 5.40
CA SER A 44 -0.34 -3.35 4.69
C SER A 44 -1.83 -3.06 4.55
N LEU A 45 -2.37 -3.32 3.37
CA LEU A 45 -3.75 -3.07 3.01
C LEU A 45 -4.43 -4.38 2.58
N GLU A 46 -5.68 -4.55 3.00
CA GLU A 46 -6.54 -5.64 2.55
C GLU A 46 -7.76 -5.09 1.81
N PRO A 47 -8.32 -5.84 0.85
CA PRO A 47 -9.54 -5.43 0.15
C PRO A 47 -10.70 -5.23 1.12
N ASP A 48 -11.43 -4.12 0.98
CA ASP A 48 -12.63 -3.86 1.77
C ASP A 48 -13.70 -3.18 0.92
N SER A 49 -14.75 -3.93 0.57
CA SER A 49 -16.00 -3.42 -0.02
C SER A 49 -15.83 -2.37 -1.14
N GLY A 50 -14.89 -2.61 -2.08
CA GLY A 50 -14.65 -1.72 -3.22
C GLY A 50 -13.54 -0.69 -3.05
N SER A 51 -12.84 -0.70 -1.91
CA SER A 51 -11.57 0.02 -1.69
C SER A 51 -10.64 -0.86 -0.85
N PHE A 52 -9.79 -0.25 -0.03
CA PHE A 52 -8.81 -0.91 0.83
C PHE A 52 -8.93 -0.41 2.26
N LYS A 53 -8.72 -1.31 3.22
CA LYS A 53 -8.57 -0.96 4.63
C LYS A 53 -7.20 -1.38 5.15
N VAL A 54 -6.78 -0.75 6.25
CA VAL A 54 -5.53 -1.06 6.92
C VAL A 54 -5.61 -2.44 7.55
N PHE A 55 -4.75 -3.35 7.07
CA PHE A 55 -4.49 -4.62 7.72
C PHE A 55 -3.40 -4.48 8.80
N SER A 56 -2.33 -3.72 8.50
CA SER A 56 -1.23 -3.46 9.44
C SER A 56 -0.62 -2.09 9.20
N ASN A 57 -0.28 -1.36 10.27
CA ASN A 57 0.33 -0.03 10.21
C ASN A 57 1.48 0.07 11.24
N PRO A 58 2.59 -0.67 11.02
CA PRO A 58 3.70 -0.73 11.97
C PRO A 58 4.39 0.63 12.17
N ASP A 59 4.30 1.54 11.20
CA ASP A 59 4.92 2.86 11.27
C ASP A 59 4.02 3.93 11.88
N ASN A 60 2.84 3.54 12.40
CA ASN A 60 1.84 4.43 13.01
C ASN A 60 1.51 5.65 12.14
N LEU A 61 1.37 5.42 10.84
CA LEU A 61 0.94 6.44 9.89
C LEU A 61 -0.42 6.99 10.31
N ASN A 62 -0.58 8.31 10.24
CA ASN A 62 -1.88 8.92 10.49
C ASN A 62 -2.86 8.65 9.34
N GLU A 63 -4.15 8.77 9.61
CA GLU A 63 -5.24 8.49 8.68
C GLU A 63 -5.09 9.23 7.35
N LYS A 64 -4.72 10.52 7.38
CA LYS A 64 -4.52 11.31 6.16
C LYS A 64 -3.41 10.74 5.26
N VAL A 65 -2.32 10.26 5.85
CA VAL A 65 -1.23 9.63 5.09
C VAL A 65 -1.67 8.30 4.51
N VAL A 66 -2.42 7.51 5.29
CA VAL A 66 -2.99 6.24 4.83
C VAL A 66 -3.92 6.46 3.62
N ASP A 67 -4.82 7.44 3.69
CA ASP A 67 -5.73 7.78 2.60
C ASP A 67 -4.97 8.20 1.34
N GLN A 68 -3.90 8.99 1.49
CA GLN A 68 -3.04 9.36 0.36
C GLN A 68 -2.38 8.16 -0.30
N LEU A 69 -1.90 7.20 0.49
CA LEU A 69 -1.31 5.96 -0.01
C LEU A 69 -2.35 5.13 -0.76
N ILE A 70 -3.56 4.98 -0.22
CA ILE A 70 -4.67 4.26 -0.86
C ILE A 70 -5.00 4.92 -2.20
N CYS A 71 -5.22 6.24 -2.23
CA CYS A 71 -5.52 6.96 -3.47
C CYS A 71 -4.41 6.81 -4.52
N ALA A 72 -3.14 6.83 -4.11
CA ALA A 72 -2.01 6.68 -5.02
C ALA A 72 -1.93 5.27 -5.61
N ILE A 73 -2.22 4.25 -4.80
CA ILE A 73 -2.33 2.85 -5.25
C ILE A 73 -3.50 2.69 -6.22
N GLU A 74 -4.69 3.15 -5.86
CA GLU A 74 -5.89 3.07 -6.72
C GLU A 74 -5.67 3.77 -8.07
N SER A 75 -5.01 4.93 -8.06
CA SER A 75 -4.68 5.69 -9.28
C SER A 75 -3.71 4.97 -10.21
N HIS A 76 -2.95 3.98 -9.72
CA HIS A 76 -2.08 3.16 -10.57
C HIS A 76 -2.88 2.15 -11.43
N TYR A 77 -4.06 1.74 -10.95
CA TYR A 77 -4.91 0.74 -11.61
C TYR A 77 -6.07 1.33 -12.43
N LEU A 78 -6.18 2.67 -12.49
CA LEU A 78 -7.14 3.41 -13.32
C LEU A 78 -6.51 3.83 -14.66
#